data_AF-A0A352RTJ2-F1
#
_entry.id   AF-A0A352RTJ2-F1
#
_cell.length_a   1.000
_cell.length_b   1.000
_cell.length_c   1.000
_cell.angle_alpha   90.00
_cell.angle_beta   90.00
_cell.angle_gamma   90.00
#
_symmetry.space_group_name_H-M   'P 1'
#
loop_
_entity.id
_entity.type
_entity.pdbx_description
1 polymer ?
#
loop_
_entity_poly.entity_id
_entity_poly.type
_entity_poly.pdbx_seq_one_letter_code
_entity_poly.pdbx_strand_id
1 'polypeptide(L)' 'ALADGARATFFLDAAEIRLCDGRRISCEPVPDFLRALLHAGGLVPHLKARLNKV' A
#
# COMPACT_ATOMS: atom_id res chain seq x y z
N ALA A 1 1.37 19.98 -7.81
CA ALA A 1 0.72 18.87 -8.50
C ALA A 1 1.72 17.72 -8.60
N LEU A 2 1.28 16.48 -8.39
CA LEU A 2 2.07 15.29 -8.74
C LEU A 2 2.11 15.19 -10.28
N ALA A 3 3.30 15.04 -10.85
CA ALA A 3 3.52 15.01 -12.30
C ALA A 3 4.25 13.72 -12.68
N ASP A 4 4.17 13.34 -13.96
CA ASP A 4 4.92 12.21 -14.48
C ASP A 4 6.44 12.41 -14.27
N GLY A 5 7.16 11.32 -13.98
CA GLY A 5 8.57 11.35 -13.63
C GLY A 5 8.91 11.95 -12.26
N ALA A 6 7.93 12.47 -11.51
CA ALA A 6 8.18 12.99 -10.18
C ALA A 6 8.56 11.88 -9.18
N ARG A 7 9.55 12.18 -8.33
CA ARG A 7 9.90 11.31 -7.19
C ARG A 7 8.95 11.58 -6.03
N ALA A 8 8.48 10.51 -5.41
CA ALA A 8 7.62 10.57 -4.24
C ALA A 8 7.81 9.30 -3.39
N THR A 9 7.39 9.38 -2.13
CA THR A 9 7.31 8.23 -1.23
C THR A 9 5.86 7.98 -0.88
N PHE A 10 5.38 6.76 -1.11
CA PHE A 10 4.04 6.34 -0.73
C PHE A 10 4.06 5.60 0.61
N PHE A 11 3.24 6.06 1.54
CA PHE A 11 3.03 5.45 2.86
C PHE A 11 1.68 4.74 2.84
N LEU A 12 1.72 3.43 2.55
CA LEU A 12 0.51 2.60 2.47
C LEU A 12 -0.31 2.62 3.77
N ASP A 13 0.36 2.58 4.92
CA ASP A 13 -0.30 2.55 6.23
C ASP A 13 -1.02 3.86 6.56
N ALA A 14 -0.40 4.98 6.21
CA ALA A 14 -0.91 6.33 6.46
C ALA A 14 -1.84 6.85 5.35
N ALA A 15 -2.02 6.08 4.27
CA ALA A 15 -2.76 6.50 3.07
C ALA A 15 -2.28 7.87 2.56
N GLU A 16 -0.97 8.08 2.45
CA GLU A 16 -0.37 9.38 2.10
C GLU A 16 0.78 9.23 1.11
N ILE A 17 0.87 10.17 0.16
CA ILE A 17 2.06 10.38 -0.67
C ILE A 17 2.80 11.62 -0.17
N ARG A 18 4.11 11.47 0.07
CA ARG A 18 5.03 12.59 0.35
C ARG A 18 5.85 12.91 -0.88
N LEU A 19 5.79 14.17 -1.29
CA LEU A 19 6.59 14.71 -2.39
C LEU A 19 7.95 15.21 -1.86
N CYS A 20 8.95 15.29 -2.75
CA CYS A 20 10.28 15.78 -2.38
C CYS A 20 10.31 17.23 -1.90
N ASP A 21 9.30 18.03 -2.25
CA ASP A 21 9.14 19.42 -1.79
C ASP A 21 8.44 19.53 -0.42
N GLY A 22 8.19 18.39 0.25
CA GLY A 22 7.58 18.32 1.57
C GLY A 22 6.05 18.36 1.56
N ARG A 23 5.40 18.55 0.40
CA ARG A 23 3.94 18.47 0.30
C ARG A 23 3.45 17.05 0.53
N ARG A 24 2.25 16.96 1.09
CA ARG A 24 1.54 15.71 1.40
C ARG A 24 0.25 15.65 0.62
N ILE A 25 -0.06 14.48 0.08
CA ILE A 25 -1.29 14.21 -0.65
C ILE A 25 -1.99 13.06 0.08
N SER A 26 -3.19 13.32 0.61
CA SER A 26 -4.02 12.28 1.21
C SER A 26 -4.59 11.39 0.13
N CYS A 27 -4.62 10.09 0.40
CA CYS A 27 -5.25 9.07 -0.40
C CYS A 27 -6.42 8.45 0.39
N GLU A 28 -7.23 7.67 -0.30
CA GLU A 28 -8.18 6.79 0.37
C GLU A 28 -7.42 5.61 1.01
N PRO A 29 -7.70 5.26 2.27
CA PRO A 29 -7.01 4.16 2.93
C PRO A 29 -7.38 2.82 2.30
N VAL A 30 -6.38 1.96 2.11
CA VAL A 30 -6.60 0.58 1.67
C VAL A 30 -7.26 -0.19 2.82
N PRO A 31 -8.44 -0.83 2.59
CA PRO A 31 -9.07 -1.68 3.60
C PRO A 31 -8.12 -2.73 4.15
N ASP A 32 -8.23 -3.03 5.45
CA ASP A 32 -7.25 -3.85 6.16
C ASP A 32 -7.08 -5.25 5.57
N PHE A 33 -8.16 -5.86 5.07
CA PHE A 33 -8.08 -7.16 4.40
C PHE A 33 -7.23 -7.10 3.12
N LEU A 34 -7.37 -6.05 2.31
CA LEU A 34 -6.54 -5.86 1.11
C LEU A 34 -5.09 -5.57 1.47
N ARG A 35 -4.86 -4.81 2.55
CA ARG A 35 -3.51 -4.57 3.08
C ARG A 35 -2.84 -5.88 3.49
N ALA A 36 -3.57 -6.75 4.18
CA ALA A 36 -3.08 -8.08 4.56
C ALA A 36 -2.74 -8.95 3.33
N LEU A 37 -3.50 -8.83 2.22
CA LEU A 37 -3.15 -9.49 0.95
C LEU A 37 -1.86 -8.91 0.36
N LEU A 38 -1.71 -7.58 0.34
CA LEU A 38 -0.50 -6.93 -0.18
C LEU A 38 0.75 -7.34 0.61
N HIS A 39 0.67 -7.33 1.95
CA HIS A 39 1.77 -7.75 2.82
C HIS A 39 2.12 -9.23 2.67
N ALA A 40 1.14 -10.09 2.35
CA ALA A 40 1.38 -11.50 2.07
C ALA A 40 2.07 -11.74 0.72
N GLY A 41 2.24 -10.71 -0.13
CA GLY A 41 2.75 -10.86 -1.50
C GLY A 41 1.66 -11.24 -2.51
N GLY A 42 0.40 -11.01 -2.17
CA GLY A 42 -0.76 -11.21 -3.03
C GLY A 42 -1.73 -12.28 -2.52
N LEU A 43 -2.77 -12.52 -3.32
CA LEU A 43 -3.88 -13.40 -2.94
C LEU A 43 -3.44 -14.85 -2.75
N VAL A 44 -2.73 -15.43 -3.71
CA VAL A 44 -2.33 -16.85 -3.66
C VAL A 44 -1.41 -17.15 -2.45
N PRO A 45 -0.35 -16.36 -2.19
CA PRO A 45 0.44 -16.51 -0.97
C PRO A 45 -0.38 -16.41 0.32
N HIS A 46 -1.30 -15.45 0.39
CA HIS A 46 -2.18 -15.28 1.55
C HIS A 46 -3.07 -16.51 1.79
N LEU A 47 -3.70 -17.03 0.73
CA LEU A 47 -4.53 -18.22 0.82
C LEU A 47 -3.73 -19.46 1.20
N LYS A 48 -2.53 -19.66 0.63
CA LYS A 48 -1.64 -20.76 1.02
C LYS A 48 -1.28 -20.69 2.50
N ALA A 49 -0.88 -19.53 3.01
CA ALA A 49 -0.53 -19.35 4.42
C ALA A 49 -1.72 -19.60 5.37
N ARG A 50 -2.95 -19.34 4.89
CA ARG A 50 -4.19 -19.53 5.65
C ARG A 50 -4.68 -20.99 5.62
N LEU A 51 -4.58 -21.64 4.46
CA LEU A 51 -5.09 -23.00 4.24
C LEU A 51 -4.09 -24.10 4.62
N ASN A 52 -2.77 -23.85 4.55
CA ASN A 52 -1.75 -24.79 5.05
C ASN A 52 -1.68 -24.87 6.59
N LYS A 53 -2.48 -24.07 7.30
CA LYS A 53 -2.61 -24.13 8.76
C LYS A 53 -3.78 -25.01 9.22
N VAL A 54 -4.40 -25.73 8.29
CA VAL A 54 -5.50 -26.69 8.53
C VAL A 54 -4.98 -28.11 8.39
#